data_AF-A0A5B9CJW1-F1
#
_entry.id   AF-A0A5B9CJW1-F1
#
_cell.length_a   1.000
_cell.length_b   1.000
_cell.length_c   1.000
_cell.angle_alpha   90.00
_cell.angle_beta   90.00
_cell.angle_gamma   90.00
#
_symmetry.space_group_name_H-M   'P 1'
#
loop_
_entity.id
_entity.type
_entity.pdbx_description
1 polymer ?
#
loop_
_entity_poly.entity_id
_entity_poly.type
_entity_poly.pdbx_seq_one_letter_code
_entity_poly.pdbx_strand_id
1 'polypeptide(L)'
;VDVVCFLLEQHADPNAKAHCGATALHFAAEAGHLEIVRELVKWKSAMMVNGHGMTPLKVAAESCKADVVELLLAHADCDRKSRIEALELLGASFANDRENYDIMKTYHYLYLAMLERYRDSQNLIVKDILPQIEAYGNRTECRTPQELESIRQDRDALHMEGLIVRERIL
;
A
#
# COMPACT_ATOMS: atom_id res chain seq x y z
N VAL A 1 -14.96 5.59 17.49
CA VAL A 1 -15.56 6.31 16.34
C VAL A 1 -16.29 7.54 16.83
N ASP A 2 -17.20 7.41 17.79
CA ASP A 2 -18.08 8.47 18.30
C ASP A 2 -17.36 9.78 18.67
N VAL A 3 -16.27 9.69 19.43
CA VAL A 3 -15.48 10.88 19.82
C VAL A 3 -14.84 11.57 18.60
N VAL A 4 -14.41 10.80 17.59
CA VAL A 4 -13.85 11.37 16.36
C VAL A 4 -14.95 12.12 15.59
N CYS A 5 -16.13 11.52 15.43
CA CYS A 5 -17.26 12.18 14.79
C CYS A 5 -17.63 13.49 15.49
N PHE A 6 -17.76 13.45 16.82
CA PHE A 6 -18.04 14.63 17.62
C PHE A 6 -16.99 15.75 17.42
N LEU A 7 -15.70 15.41 17.44
CA LEU A 7 -14.64 16.41 17.24
C LEU A 7 -14.68 17.03 15.84
N LEU A 8 -14.93 16.23 14.80
CA LEU A 8 -15.07 16.72 13.43
C LEU A 8 -16.30 17.63 13.27
N GLU A 9 -17.42 17.28 13.90
CA GLU A 9 -18.62 18.12 13.98
C GLU A 9 -18.36 19.44 14.73
N GLN A 10 -17.44 19.44 15.69
CA GLN A 10 -16.95 20.65 16.38
C GLN A 10 -15.83 21.38 15.62
N HIS A 11 -15.70 21.16 14.30
CA HIS A 11 -14.72 21.81 13.43
C HIS A 11 -13.24 21.54 13.79
N ALA A 12 -12.94 20.40 14.42
CA ALA A 12 -11.54 19.97 14.54
C ALA A 12 -10.92 19.80 13.15
N ASP A 13 -9.70 20.31 12.95
CA ASP A 13 -8.99 20.20 11.68
C ASP A 13 -8.51 18.75 11.45
N PRO A 14 -9.05 18.01 10.47
CA PRO A 14 -8.65 16.63 10.18
C PRO A 14 -7.26 16.53 9.54
N ASN A 15 -6.68 17.66 9.11
CA ASN A 15 -5.38 17.75 8.45
C ASN A 15 -4.27 18.27 9.39
N ALA A 16 -4.58 18.47 10.68
CA ALA A 16 -3.57 18.80 11.68
C ALA A 16 -2.45 17.74 11.69
N LYS A 17 -1.20 18.21 11.78
CA LYS A 17 0.00 17.38 11.73
C LYS A 17 0.65 17.26 13.10
N ALA A 18 1.05 16.04 13.45
CA ALA A 18 1.97 15.77 14.54
C ALA A 18 3.40 16.21 14.19
N HIS A 19 4.33 16.17 15.16
CA HIS A 19 5.73 16.55 14.94
C HIS A 19 6.44 15.70 13.87
N CYS A 20 6.06 14.43 13.71
CA CYS A 20 6.56 13.56 12.65
C CYS A 20 5.85 13.80 11.29
N GLY A 21 4.99 14.81 11.18
CA GLY A 21 4.21 15.11 9.97
C GLY A 21 2.97 14.23 9.75
N ALA A 22 2.74 13.22 10.59
CA ALA A 22 1.56 12.35 10.50
C ALA A 22 0.26 13.11 10.85
N THR A 23 -0.83 12.74 10.19
CA THR A 23 -2.19 13.24 10.43
C THR A 23 -3.04 12.18 11.13
N ALA A 24 -4.25 12.54 11.57
CA ALA A 24 -5.24 11.58 12.06
C ALA A 24 -5.49 10.41 11.09
N LEU A 25 -5.46 10.67 9.77
CA LEU A 25 -5.65 9.66 8.75
C LEU A 25 -4.53 8.62 8.71
N HIS A 26 -3.28 9.01 9.02
CA HIS A 26 -2.17 8.06 9.12
C HIS A 26 -2.39 7.09 10.28
N PHE A 27 -2.69 7.60 11.48
CA PHE A 27 -2.88 6.77 12.66
C PHE A 27 -4.09 5.83 12.52
N ALA A 28 -5.20 6.34 11.96
CA ALA A 28 -6.38 5.52 11.68
C ALA A 28 -6.09 4.43 10.64
N ALA A 29 -5.26 4.74 9.64
CA ALA A 29 -4.88 3.82 8.59
C ALA A 29 -3.94 2.72 9.09
N GLU A 30 -2.93 3.06 9.88
CA GLU A 30 -2.01 2.11 10.53
C GLU A 30 -2.76 1.12 11.44
N ALA A 31 -3.69 1.65 12.25
CA ALA A 31 -4.48 0.87 13.19
C ALA A 31 -5.60 0.04 12.52
N GLY A 32 -5.87 0.25 11.23
CA GLY A 32 -6.95 -0.44 10.52
C GLY A 32 -8.36 -0.02 10.96
N HIS A 33 -8.51 1.20 11.50
CA HIS A 33 -9.81 1.70 11.98
C HIS A 33 -10.69 2.18 10.82
N LEU A 34 -11.20 1.25 10.02
CA LEU A 34 -11.91 1.51 8.75
C LEU A 34 -12.99 2.59 8.86
N GLU A 35 -13.83 2.54 9.90
CA GLU A 35 -14.90 3.51 10.08
C GLU A 35 -14.39 4.91 10.46
N ILE A 36 -13.25 4.99 11.17
CA ILE A 36 -12.59 6.28 11.44
C ILE A 36 -11.99 6.84 10.16
N VAL A 37 -11.34 6.01 9.34
CA VAL A 37 -10.82 6.41 8.02
C VAL A 37 -11.97 6.94 7.15
N ARG A 38 -13.10 6.25 7.11
CA ARG A 38 -14.29 6.67 6.37
C ARG A 38 -14.77 8.06 6.78
N GLU A 39 -14.91 8.31 8.08
CA GLU A 39 -15.33 9.62 8.57
C GLU A 39 -14.28 10.70 8.27
N LEU A 40 -12.98 10.45 8.47
CA LEU A 40 -11.93 11.42 8.12
C LEU A 40 -11.95 11.79 6.63
N VAL A 41 -12.11 10.82 5.73
CA VAL A 41 -12.24 11.06 4.28
C VAL A 41 -13.49 11.87 3.94
N LYS A 42 -14.62 11.56 4.57
CA LYS A 42 -15.88 12.32 4.41
C LYS A 42 -15.70 13.78 4.81
N TRP A 43 -14.93 14.03 5.88
CA TRP A 43 -14.55 15.35 6.35
C TRP A 43 -13.33 15.95 5.64
N LYS A 44 -13.01 15.49 4.43
CA LYS A 44 -11.98 16.06 3.54
C LYS A 44 -10.55 16.02 4.13
N SER A 45 -10.23 14.98 4.89
CA SER A 45 -8.84 14.67 5.24
C SER A 45 -8.06 14.32 3.97
N ALA A 46 -6.93 15.00 3.76
CA ALA A 46 -6.07 14.80 2.60
C ALA A 46 -5.04 13.69 2.84
N MET A 47 -4.64 13.00 1.76
CA MET A 47 -3.61 11.95 1.82
C MET A 47 -2.18 12.54 1.80
N MET A 48 -1.89 13.42 2.75
CA MET A 48 -0.60 14.10 2.83
C MET A 48 0.55 13.15 3.13
N VAL A 49 1.75 13.50 2.67
CA VAL A 49 2.98 12.79 3.01
C VAL A 49 3.46 13.22 4.40
N ASN A 50 3.81 12.28 5.26
CA ASN A 50 4.42 12.52 6.58
C ASN A 50 5.95 12.75 6.48
N GLY A 51 6.62 12.95 7.61
CA GLY A 51 8.07 13.19 7.68
C GLY A 51 8.94 12.01 7.23
N HIS A 52 8.37 10.82 7.06
CA HIS A 52 9.05 9.62 6.58
C HIS A 52 8.78 9.34 5.10
N GLY A 53 8.13 10.25 4.37
CA GLY A 53 7.79 10.01 2.97
C GLY A 53 6.60 9.07 2.77
N MET A 54 5.81 8.80 3.82
CA MET A 54 4.66 7.90 3.76
C MET A 54 3.35 8.68 3.67
N THR A 55 2.45 8.27 2.78
CA THR A 55 1.04 8.68 2.80
C THR A 55 0.23 7.74 3.71
N PRO A 56 -0.99 8.09 4.14
CA PRO A 56 -1.85 7.17 4.88
C PRO A 56 -2.11 5.85 4.14
N LEU A 57 -2.17 5.89 2.81
CA LEU A 57 -2.32 4.71 1.97
C LEU A 57 -1.07 3.81 2.02
N LYS A 58 0.15 4.39 1.96
CA LYS A 58 1.39 3.62 2.15
C LYS A 58 1.46 3.01 3.55
N VAL A 59 1.07 3.76 4.58
CA VAL A 59 1.02 3.25 5.97
C VAL A 59 0.04 2.08 6.10
N ALA A 60 -1.19 2.20 5.59
CA ALA A 60 -2.14 1.09 5.62
C ALA A 60 -1.65 -0.14 4.84
N ALA A 61 -0.99 0.07 3.69
CA ALA A 61 -0.39 -1.02 2.92
C ALA A 61 0.74 -1.70 3.69
N GLU A 62 1.65 -0.93 4.28
CA GLU A 62 2.74 -1.47 5.09
C GLU A 62 2.23 -2.30 6.27
N SER A 63 1.17 -1.83 6.95
CA SER A 63 0.56 -2.46 8.13
C SER A 63 -0.47 -3.56 7.81
N CYS A 64 -0.52 -4.08 6.58
CA CYS A 64 -1.44 -5.12 6.13
C CYS A 64 -2.94 -4.79 6.28
N LYS A 65 -3.33 -3.50 6.28
CA LYS A 65 -4.73 -3.06 6.46
C LYS A 65 -5.47 -3.01 5.12
N ALA A 66 -5.67 -4.17 4.50
CA ALA A 66 -6.28 -4.31 3.18
C ALA A 66 -7.59 -3.53 3.01
N ASP A 67 -8.54 -3.66 3.94
CA ASP A 67 -9.84 -2.97 3.85
C ASP A 67 -9.68 -1.43 3.83
N VAL A 68 -8.69 -0.90 4.56
CA VAL A 68 -8.35 0.52 4.55
C VAL A 68 -7.70 0.92 3.23
N VAL A 69 -6.78 0.10 2.70
CA VAL A 69 -6.18 0.31 1.37
C VAL A 69 -7.30 0.41 0.33
N GLU A 70 -8.22 -0.55 0.29
CA GLU A 70 -9.33 -0.58 -0.67
C GLU A 70 -10.22 0.66 -0.57
N LEU A 71 -10.49 1.16 0.65
CA LEU A 71 -11.21 2.42 0.85
C LEU A 71 -10.42 3.63 0.31
N LEU A 72 -9.14 3.75 0.68
CA LEU A 72 -8.28 4.88 0.30
C LEU A 72 -7.90 4.86 -1.18
N LEU A 73 -7.93 3.71 -1.82
CA LEU A 73 -7.82 3.57 -3.27
C LEU A 73 -8.95 4.28 -4.02
N ALA A 74 -10.10 4.56 -3.40
CA ALA A 74 -11.16 5.37 -4.00
C ALA A 74 -11.04 6.87 -3.69
N HIS A 75 -10.00 7.29 -2.96
CA HIS A 75 -9.78 8.68 -2.58
C HIS A 75 -9.37 9.55 -3.79
N ALA A 76 -9.80 10.81 -3.82
CA ALA A 76 -9.52 11.73 -4.93
C ALA A 76 -8.02 12.00 -5.14
N ASP A 77 -7.24 11.97 -4.05
CA ASP A 77 -5.79 12.18 -4.07
C ASP A 77 -5.00 10.94 -4.55
N CYS A 78 -5.66 9.80 -4.75
CA CYS A 78 -4.99 8.56 -5.17
C CYS A 78 -4.80 8.52 -6.69
N ASP A 79 -3.63 9.00 -7.15
CA ASP A 79 -3.22 8.82 -8.53
C ASP A 79 -2.85 7.36 -8.86
N ARG A 80 -2.60 7.09 -10.15
CA ARG A 80 -2.29 5.74 -10.64
C ARG A 80 -0.98 5.19 -10.09
N LYS A 81 0.04 6.04 -9.89
CA LYS A 81 1.34 5.60 -9.37
C LYS A 81 1.22 5.18 -7.91
N SER A 82 0.56 6.02 -7.10
CA SER A 82 0.27 5.78 -5.70
C SER A 82 -0.58 4.52 -5.50
N ARG A 83 -1.56 4.29 -6.39
CA ARG A 83 -2.37 3.06 -6.41
C ARG A 83 -1.51 1.81 -6.62
N ILE A 84 -0.66 1.82 -7.63
CA ILE A 84 0.22 0.70 -7.95
C ILE A 84 1.15 0.42 -6.78
N GLU A 85 1.82 1.47 -6.27
CA GLU A 85 2.74 1.36 -5.15
C GLU A 85 2.06 0.80 -3.89
N ALA A 86 0.85 1.25 -3.58
CA ALA A 86 0.10 0.75 -2.43
C ALA A 86 -0.33 -0.72 -2.58
N LEU A 87 -0.77 -1.14 -3.76
CA LEU A 87 -1.11 -2.54 -4.03
C LEU A 87 0.14 -3.43 -3.97
N GLU A 88 1.26 -2.97 -4.52
CA GLU A 88 2.54 -3.70 -4.46
C GLU A 88 3.02 -3.83 -3.01
N LEU A 89 3.02 -2.73 -2.26
CA LEU A 89 3.43 -2.73 -0.85
C LEU A 89 2.49 -3.59 0.01
N LEU A 90 1.18 -3.55 -0.22
CA LEU A 90 0.22 -4.37 0.53
C LEU A 90 0.46 -5.86 0.25
N GLY A 91 0.63 -6.24 -1.02
CA GLY A 91 0.98 -7.62 -1.39
C GLY A 91 2.29 -8.06 -0.75
N ALA A 92 3.32 -7.22 -0.82
CA ALA A 92 4.61 -7.46 -0.20
C ALA A 92 4.53 -7.60 1.33
N SER A 93 3.73 -6.77 2.01
CA SER A 93 3.54 -6.85 3.46
C SER A 93 2.88 -8.17 3.89
N PHE A 94 1.94 -8.71 3.11
CA PHE A 94 1.36 -10.03 3.38
C PHE A 94 2.38 -11.18 3.27
N ALA A 95 3.51 -11.00 2.59
CA ALA A 95 4.60 -11.98 2.57
C ALA A 95 5.55 -11.82 3.76
N ASN A 96 5.58 -10.64 4.39
CA ASN A 96 6.64 -10.20 5.29
C ASN A 96 6.18 -9.98 6.74
N ASP A 97 4.87 -9.96 6.99
CA ASP A 97 4.29 -9.82 8.31
C ASP A 97 3.95 -11.20 8.90
N ARG A 98 4.52 -11.53 10.07
CA ARG A 98 4.33 -12.85 10.69
C ARG A 98 2.88 -13.12 11.12
N GLU A 99 2.16 -12.08 11.53
CA GLU A 99 0.80 -12.21 12.07
C GLU A 99 -0.24 -12.27 10.94
N ASN A 100 0.04 -11.59 9.84
CA ASN A 100 -0.84 -11.46 8.69
C ASN A 100 -0.37 -12.29 7.49
N TYR A 101 0.64 -13.17 7.65
CA TYR A 101 1.25 -13.90 6.54
C TYR A 101 0.20 -14.64 5.68
N ASP A 102 0.07 -14.21 4.42
CA ASP A 102 -0.88 -14.76 3.47
C ASP A 102 -0.31 -14.67 2.03
N ILE A 103 0.23 -15.79 1.56
CA ILE A 103 0.85 -15.87 0.23
C ILE A 103 -0.18 -15.75 -0.91
N MET A 104 -1.45 -16.09 -0.65
CA MET A 104 -2.51 -15.96 -1.65
C MET A 104 -2.88 -14.48 -1.84
N LYS A 105 -2.97 -13.73 -0.74
CA LYS A 105 -3.13 -12.26 -0.79
C LYS A 105 -1.90 -11.56 -1.36
N THR A 106 -0.70 -12.06 -1.05
CA THR A 106 0.55 -11.59 -1.67
C THR A 106 0.44 -11.62 -3.18
N TYR A 107 0.18 -12.79 -3.77
CA TYR A 107 0.00 -12.92 -5.22
C TYR A 107 -1.15 -12.05 -5.73
N HIS A 108 -2.29 -12.05 -5.04
CA HIS A 108 -3.46 -11.28 -5.44
C HIS A 108 -3.14 -9.80 -5.65
N TYR A 109 -2.58 -9.12 -4.64
CA TYR A 109 -2.32 -7.69 -4.72
C TYR A 109 -1.14 -7.36 -5.62
N LEU A 110 -0.07 -8.17 -5.65
CA LEU A 110 1.03 -8.00 -6.60
C LEU A 110 0.54 -8.12 -8.05
N TYR A 111 -0.32 -9.10 -8.34
CA TYR A 111 -0.86 -9.30 -9.68
C TYR A 111 -1.86 -8.20 -10.08
N LEU A 112 -2.71 -7.75 -9.16
CA LEU A 112 -3.56 -6.58 -9.39
C LEU A 112 -2.74 -5.33 -9.74
N ALA A 113 -1.65 -5.07 -9.01
CA ALA A 113 -0.76 -3.96 -9.33
C ALA A 113 -0.08 -4.12 -10.69
N MET A 114 0.28 -5.35 -11.06
CA MET A 114 0.79 -5.64 -12.40
C MET A 114 -0.25 -5.29 -13.47
N LEU A 115 -1.51 -5.70 -13.31
CA LEU A 115 -2.57 -5.33 -14.25
C LEU A 115 -2.77 -3.81 -14.33
N GLU A 116 -2.67 -3.09 -13.21
CA GLU A 116 -2.73 -1.63 -13.17
C GLU A 116 -1.60 -0.96 -13.96
N ARG A 117 -0.38 -1.52 -13.94
CA ARG A 117 0.74 -1.04 -14.76
C ARG A 117 0.45 -1.16 -16.26
N TYR A 118 -0.22 -2.24 -16.67
CA TYR A 118 -0.52 -2.55 -18.07
C TYR A 118 -1.91 -2.11 -18.56
N ARG A 119 -2.72 -1.48 -17.68
CA ARG A 119 -4.10 -1.05 -18.00
C ARG A 119 -4.21 -0.17 -19.24
N ASP A 120 -3.24 0.72 -19.45
CA ASP A 120 -3.16 1.62 -20.59
C ASP A 120 -1.90 1.33 -21.39
N SER A 121 -2.05 0.77 -22.60
CA SER A 121 -0.94 0.39 -23.47
C SER A 121 -0.18 1.58 -24.04
N GLN A 122 -0.78 2.79 -24.06
CA GLN A 122 -0.12 4.01 -24.52
C GLN A 122 0.63 4.71 -23.38
N ASN A 123 0.32 4.36 -22.12
CA ASN A 123 0.94 4.93 -20.93
C ASN A 123 1.32 3.83 -19.93
N LEU A 124 2.23 2.95 -20.35
CA LEU A 124 2.76 1.88 -19.52
C LEU A 124 3.58 2.44 -18.35
N ILE A 125 3.34 1.97 -17.13
CA ILE A 125 4.17 2.31 -15.96
C ILE A 125 5.14 1.15 -15.69
N VAL A 126 6.34 1.27 -16.24
CA VAL A 126 7.42 0.28 -16.10
C VAL A 126 7.94 0.28 -14.66
N LYS A 127 8.42 -0.88 -14.19
CA LYS A 127 9.10 -1.00 -12.89
C LYS A 127 10.54 -0.52 -13.03
N ASP A 128 10.96 0.35 -12.12
CA ASP A 128 12.37 0.70 -11.92
C ASP A 128 12.97 -0.31 -10.93
N ILE A 129 13.68 -1.30 -11.46
CA ILE A 129 14.05 -2.50 -10.68
C ILE A 129 15.39 -2.27 -10.00
N LEU A 130 15.49 -2.72 -8.74
CA LEU A 130 16.74 -2.73 -8.02
C LEU A 130 17.76 -3.68 -8.67
N PRO A 131 19.08 -3.41 -8.53
CA PRO A 131 20.08 -4.41 -8.84
C PRO A 131 19.84 -5.68 -8.00
N GLN A 132 20.38 -6.80 -8.46
CA GLN A 132 20.27 -8.05 -7.73
C GLN A 132 20.84 -7.91 -6.31
N ILE A 133 20.08 -8.35 -5.31
CA ILE A 133 20.48 -8.35 -3.91
C ILE A 133 20.91 -9.76 -3.54
N GLU A 134 22.17 -9.92 -3.13
CA GLU A 134 22.77 -11.23 -2.83
C GLU A 134 21.97 -12.03 -1.80
N ALA A 135 21.42 -11.36 -0.78
CA ALA A 135 20.59 -11.97 0.24
C ALA A 135 19.32 -12.65 -0.31
N TYR A 136 18.84 -12.23 -1.49
CA TYR A 136 17.67 -12.82 -2.14
C TYR A 136 18.04 -13.85 -3.23
N GLY A 137 19.32 -14.19 -3.34
CA GLY A 137 19.86 -15.08 -4.35
C GLY A 137 19.83 -14.48 -5.75
N ASN A 138 19.58 -15.30 -6.78
CA ASN A 138 19.51 -14.86 -8.19
C ASN A 138 18.13 -14.37 -8.62
N ARG A 139 17.29 -13.93 -7.67
CA ARG A 139 15.92 -13.46 -7.96
C ARG A 139 15.92 -11.96 -8.24
N THR A 140 15.11 -11.56 -9.22
CA THR A 140 14.81 -10.16 -9.54
C THR A 140 13.30 -9.99 -9.60
N GLU A 141 12.82 -8.78 -9.30
CA GLU A 141 11.39 -8.46 -9.35
C GLU A 141 10.76 -8.81 -10.71
N CYS A 142 9.59 -9.44 -10.69
CA CYS A 142 8.82 -9.73 -11.89
C CYS A 142 8.40 -8.42 -12.57
N ARG A 143 8.55 -8.35 -13.89
CA ARG A 143 8.29 -7.18 -14.74
C ARG A 143 6.96 -7.27 -15.46
N THR A 144 6.53 -8.50 -15.77
CA THR A 144 5.35 -8.78 -16.60
C THR A 144 4.34 -9.65 -15.86
N PRO A 145 3.05 -9.61 -16.25
CA PRO A 145 2.05 -10.55 -15.73
C PRO A 145 2.47 -12.02 -15.90
N GLN A 146 3.10 -12.36 -17.03
CA GLN A 146 3.54 -13.72 -17.33
C GLN A 146 4.67 -14.19 -16.41
N GLU A 147 5.64 -13.31 -16.10
CA GLU A 147 6.68 -13.61 -15.12
C GLU A 147 6.07 -13.88 -13.74
N LEU A 148 5.14 -13.03 -13.30
CA LEU A 148 4.48 -13.20 -11.99
C LEU A 148 3.57 -14.44 -11.93
N GLU A 149 2.87 -14.76 -13.03
CA GLU A 149 2.08 -16.00 -13.15
C GLU A 149 2.95 -17.25 -13.03
N SER A 150 4.17 -17.22 -13.56
CA SER A 150 5.09 -18.36 -13.52
C SER A 150 5.48 -18.77 -12.10
N ILE A 151 5.46 -17.83 -11.16
CA ILE A 151 5.78 -18.07 -9.74
C ILE A 151 4.53 -18.24 -8.86
N ARG A 152 3.31 -18.18 -9.42
CA ARG A 152 2.06 -18.20 -8.65
C ARG A 152 1.93 -19.35 -7.64
N GLN A 153 2.45 -20.53 -8.00
CA GLN A 153 2.40 -21.73 -7.16
C GLN A 153 3.68 -21.95 -6.35
N ASP A 154 4.73 -21.18 -6.61
CA ASP A 154 6.00 -21.25 -5.91
C ASP A 154 5.98 -20.26 -4.74
N ARG A 155 5.70 -20.79 -3.54
CA ARG A 155 5.58 -20.01 -2.31
C ARG A 155 6.90 -19.32 -1.93
N ASP A 156 8.03 -19.98 -2.18
CA ASP A 156 9.34 -19.43 -1.83
C ASP A 156 9.71 -18.30 -2.80
N ALA A 157 9.42 -18.47 -4.10
CA ALA A 157 9.59 -17.41 -5.07
C ALA A 157 8.68 -16.21 -4.79
N LEU A 158 7.39 -16.42 -4.45
CA LEU A 158 6.48 -15.32 -4.09
C LEU A 158 6.88 -14.61 -2.81
N HIS A 159 7.39 -15.33 -1.81
CA HIS A 159 7.90 -14.70 -0.60
C HIS A 159 9.10 -13.79 -0.91
N MET A 160 10.03 -14.27 -1.73
CA MET A 160 11.19 -13.48 -2.17
C MET A 160 10.78 -12.31 -3.07
N GLU A 161 9.80 -12.49 -3.95
CA GLU A 161 9.19 -11.39 -4.72
C GLU A 161 8.65 -10.31 -3.77
N GLY A 162 7.93 -10.71 -2.71
CA GLY A 162 7.44 -9.79 -1.69
C GLY A 162 8.55 -9.02 -0.96
N LEU A 163 9.68 -9.68 -0.62
CA LEU A 163 10.83 -9.00 -0.03
C LEU A 163 11.45 -7.98 -0.99
N ILE A 164 11.66 -8.35 -2.26
CA ILE A 164 12.24 -7.47 -3.29
C ILE A 164 11.34 -6.25 -3.53
N VAL A 165 10.02 -6.48 -3.65
CA VAL A 165 9.03 -5.41 -3.86
C VAL A 165 9.03 -4.43 -2.67
N ARG A 166 9.06 -4.94 -1.44
CA ARG A 166 9.10 -4.10 -0.23
C ARG A 166 10.36 -3.23 -0.20
N GLU A 167 11.53 -3.81 -0.42
CA GLU A 167 12.83 -3.13 -0.43
C GLU A 167 12.92 -2.03 -1.51
N ARG A 168 12.22 -2.21 -2.64
CA ARG A 168 12.19 -1.18 -3.68
C ARG A 168 11.29 0.02 -3.31
N ILE A 169 10.26 -0.20 -2.50
CA ILE A 169 9.26 0.85 -2.16
C ILE A 169 9.68 1.67 -0.94
N LEU A 170 10.38 1.05 0.01
CA LEU A 170 10.76 1.64 1.31
C LEU A 170 12.28 1.85 1.37
#